data_AF-A0A6P8LT01-F1
#
_entry.id   AF-A0A6P8LT01-F1
#
_cell.length_a   1.000
_cell.length_b   1.000
_cell.length_c   1.000
_cell.angle_alpha   90.00
_cell.angle_beta   90.00
_cell.angle_gamma   90.00
#
_symmetry.space_group_name_H-M   'P 1'
#
loop_
_entity.id
_entity.type
_entity.pdbx_description
1 polymer ?
#
loop_
_entity_poly.entity_id
_entity_poly.type
_entity_poly.pdbx_seq_one_letter_code
_entity_poly.pdbx_strand_id
1 'polypeptide(L)'
;MPRCVCYSQEAEFPFSVAEDIFVNGPEWCGCFSKAERPCAAVRKRSSPDVAPACDSRGYYRSTQCHRGLGLCWCVDPHGVEFAGTRTRGSKPDCDTIVNKISNGGLKTNSVDLDDDEDGGTDSAQDLEGSADQPLDF
;
A
#
# COMPACT_ATOMS: atom_id res chain seq x y z
N MET A 1 2.77 20.76 11.93
CA MET A 1 2.05 19.47 11.97
C MET A 1 0.58 19.77 11.72
N PRO A 2 0.02 19.41 10.56
CA PRO A 2 -1.39 19.70 10.30
C PRO A 2 -2.25 18.83 11.23
N ARG A 3 -3.11 19.47 12.02
CA ARG A 3 -4.15 18.80 12.81
C ARG A 3 -5.30 18.51 11.84
N CYS A 4 -5.50 17.26 11.48
CA CYS A 4 -6.78 16.84 10.90
C CYS A 4 -7.82 16.93 12.02
N VAL A 5 -8.64 17.98 12.01
CA VAL A 5 -9.74 18.12 12.96
C VAL A 5 -11.00 17.62 12.27
N CYS A 6 -11.39 16.37 12.56
CA CYS A 6 -12.74 15.91 12.26
C CYS A 6 -13.67 16.52 13.31
N TYR A 7 -14.40 17.57 12.94
CA TYR A 7 -15.39 18.15 13.84
C TYR A 7 -16.66 17.30 13.78
N SER A 8 -16.73 16.29 14.65
CA SER A 8 -17.94 15.52 14.88
C SER A 8 -18.98 16.43 15.55
N GLN A 9 -19.96 16.88 14.80
CA GLN A 9 -21.25 17.24 15.35
C GLN A 9 -22.31 16.53 14.52
N GLU A 10 -22.76 15.40 15.05
CA GLU A 10 -24.13 14.88 14.99
C GLU A 10 -24.90 15.26 13.71
N ALA A 11 -24.75 14.46 12.65
CA ALA A 11 -25.62 14.52 11.49
C ALA A 11 -26.20 13.12 11.25
N GLU A 12 -27.32 12.84 11.92
CA GLU A 12 -28.32 11.95 11.37
C GLU A 12 -28.78 12.56 10.04
N PHE A 13 -28.09 12.23 8.95
CA PHE A 13 -28.56 12.51 7.59
C PHE A 13 -28.47 11.22 6.78
N PRO A 14 -29.55 10.86 6.05
CA PRO A 14 -29.65 9.60 5.37
C PRO A 14 -28.56 9.52 4.32
N PHE A 15 -27.89 8.39 4.33
CA PHE A 15 -26.94 7.94 3.33
C PHE A 15 -27.53 8.17 1.94
N SER A 16 -27.01 9.12 1.20
CA SER A 16 -27.16 9.19 -0.25
C SER A 16 -25.81 9.65 -0.74
N VAL A 17 -24.99 8.69 -1.18
CA VAL A 17 -23.85 8.97 -2.06
C VAL A 17 -24.41 9.82 -3.17
N ALA A 18 -24.01 11.07 -3.27
CA ALA A 18 -24.53 11.93 -4.31
C ALA A 18 -24.06 11.34 -5.67
N GLU A 19 -24.97 11.31 -6.65
CA GLU A 19 -24.71 10.78 -8.00
C GLU A 19 -23.82 11.72 -8.85
N ASP A 20 -23.00 12.54 -8.21
CA ASP A 20 -22.03 13.41 -8.85
C ASP A 20 -20.64 12.75 -8.87
N ILE A 21 -19.98 12.86 -10.03
CA ILE A 21 -18.67 12.27 -10.34
C ILE A 21 -17.54 12.88 -9.49
N PHE A 22 -17.83 13.92 -8.70
CA PHE A 22 -16.84 14.71 -7.96
C PHE A 22 -17.00 14.55 -6.45
N VAL A 23 -16.03 13.90 -5.81
CA VAL A 23 -16.00 13.77 -4.35
C VAL A 23 -15.64 15.13 -3.70
N ASN A 24 -16.55 15.70 -2.90
CA ASN A 24 -16.29 16.96 -2.20
C ASN A 24 -15.55 16.75 -0.87
N GLY A 25 -15.01 17.79 -0.23
CA GLY A 25 -14.28 17.72 1.05
C GLY A 25 -14.97 16.91 2.17
N PRO A 26 -16.28 17.10 2.44
CA PRO A 26 -17.02 16.29 3.42
C PRO A 26 -17.13 14.81 3.03
N GLU A 27 -17.32 14.52 1.75
CA GLU A 27 -17.40 13.16 1.21
C GLU A 27 -16.05 12.47 1.21
N TRP A 28 -14.98 13.22 0.91
CA TRP A 28 -13.60 12.76 1.03
C TRP A 28 -13.27 12.39 2.47
N CYS A 29 -13.63 13.24 3.44
CA CYS A 29 -13.47 12.92 4.87
C CYS A 29 -14.30 11.68 5.27
N GLY A 30 -15.53 11.55 4.78
CA GLY A 30 -16.38 10.38 5.03
C GLY A 30 -15.83 9.10 4.41
N CYS A 31 -15.30 9.18 3.19
CA CYS A 31 -14.64 8.09 2.48
C CYS A 31 -13.35 7.69 3.19
N PHE A 32 -12.48 8.65 3.54
CA PHE A 32 -11.25 8.41 4.30
C PHE A 32 -11.51 7.80 5.68
N SER A 33 -12.58 8.22 6.36
CA SER A 33 -12.99 7.64 7.64
C SER A 33 -13.52 6.21 7.51
N LYS A 34 -13.96 5.81 6.32
CA LYS A 34 -14.39 4.45 5.96
C LYS A 34 -13.31 3.66 5.22
N ALA A 35 -12.22 4.30 4.81
CA ALA A 35 -11.16 3.69 4.03
C ALA A 35 -10.47 2.63 4.89
N GLU A 36 -10.62 1.38 4.49
CA GLU A 36 -9.99 0.28 5.20
C GLU A 36 -8.48 0.33 4.99
N ARG A 37 -7.76 -0.02 6.04
CA ARG A 37 -6.31 -0.14 5.98
C ARG A 37 -5.89 -1.21 4.97
N PRO A 38 -4.71 -1.08 4.35
CA PRO A 38 -4.36 -1.86 3.17
C PRO A 38 -4.40 -3.38 3.41
N CYS A 39 -3.94 -3.86 4.58
CA CYS A 39 -4.03 -5.29 4.88
C CYS A 39 -5.46 -5.74 5.12
N ALA A 40 -6.26 -4.97 5.88
CA ALA A 40 -7.66 -5.29 6.13
C ALA A 40 -8.49 -5.36 4.84
N ALA A 41 -8.25 -4.41 3.93
CA ALA A 41 -8.89 -4.35 2.62
C ALA A 41 -8.57 -5.60 1.76
N VAL A 42 -7.30 -6.00 1.69
CA VAL A 42 -6.88 -7.20 0.94
C VAL A 42 -7.42 -8.46 1.59
N ARG A 43 -7.35 -8.57 2.92
CA ARG A 43 -7.81 -9.76 3.67
C ARG A 43 -9.29 -10.07 3.44
N LYS A 44 -10.15 -9.04 3.31
CA LYS A 44 -11.58 -9.23 3.02
C LYS A 44 -11.88 -9.87 1.67
N ARG A 45 -10.99 -9.71 0.70
CA ARG A 45 -11.12 -10.26 -0.67
C ARG A 45 -10.34 -11.55 -0.85
N SER A 46 -9.55 -11.95 0.14
CA SER A 46 -8.65 -13.11 0.07
C SER A 46 -9.34 -14.37 0.59
N SER A 47 -9.02 -15.53 0.00
CA SER A 47 -9.34 -16.82 0.60
C SER A 47 -8.51 -17.03 1.87
N PRO A 48 -8.99 -17.81 2.86
CA PRO A 48 -8.27 -18.05 4.11
C PRO A 48 -6.87 -18.65 3.94
N ASP A 49 -6.62 -19.36 2.82
CA ASP A 49 -5.32 -19.98 2.51
C ASP A 49 -4.25 -18.99 2.04
N VAL A 50 -4.67 -17.86 1.45
CA VAL A 50 -3.80 -16.82 0.87
C VAL A 50 -3.93 -15.48 1.61
N ALA A 51 -4.84 -15.40 2.59
CA ALA A 51 -5.09 -14.20 3.36
C ALA A 51 -3.82 -13.66 4.04
N PRO A 52 -3.50 -12.36 3.87
CA PRO A 52 -2.35 -11.76 4.55
C PRO A 52 -2.58 -11.69 6.07
N ALA A 53 -1.48 -11.74 6.83
CA ALA A 53 -1.55 -11.53 8.26
C ALA A 53 -1.61 -10.03 8.57
N CYS A 54 -2.70 -9.59 9.19
CA CYS A 54 -2.88 -8.19 9.60
C CYS A 54 -2.78 -8.03 11.11
N ASP A 55 -2.34 -6.86 11.55
CA ASP A 55 -2.40 -6.43 12.94
C ASP A 55 -3.83 -6.03 13.35
N SER A 56 -4.02 -5.70 14.63
CA SER A 56 -5.32 -5.25 15.16
C SER A 56 -5.78 -3.92 14.58
N ARG A 57 -4.86 -3.14 14.01
CA ARG A 57 -5.15 -1.83 13.44
C ARG A 57 -5.42 -1.92 11.93
N GLY A 58 -5.25 -3.08 11.30
CA GLY A 58 -5.47 -3.34 9.87
C GLY A 58 -4.25 -3.12 8.96
N TYR A 59 -3.05 -2.93 9.50
CA TYR A 59 -1.79 -2.94 8.73
C TYR A 59 -1.23 -4.35 8.60
N TYR A 60 -0.26 -4.52 7.70
CA TYR A 60 0.44 -5.80 7.54
C TYR A 60 1.29 -6.10 8.77
N ARG A 61 1.31 -7.37 9.20
CA ARG A 61 2.29 -7.83 10.18
C ARG A 61 3.65 -7.91 9.49
N SER A 62 4.70 -7.60 10.25
CA SER A 62 6.08 -7.60 9.76
C SER A 62 6.51 -8.93 9.13
N THR A 63 5.92 -10.06 9.54
CA THR A 63 6.13 -11.36 8.90
C THR A 63 4.89 -11.83 8.16
N GLN A 64 5.03 -12.13 6.88
CA GLN A 64 4.00 -12.70 6.02
C GLN A 64 4.38 -14.12 5.61
N CYS A 65 3.40 -15.00 5.48
CA CYS A 65 3.63 -16.39 5.08
C CYS A 65 2.57 -16.85 4.08
N HIS A 66 3.02 -17.44 2.98
CA HIS A 66 2.18 -18.11 2.00
C HIS A 66 2.07 -19.60 2.35
N ARG A 67 0.96 -20.00 2.96
CA ARG A 67 0.76 -21.38 3.47
C ARG A 67 0.91 -22.44 2.37
N GLY A 68 0.35 -22.19 1.19
CA GLY A 68 0.40 -23.15 0.07
C GLY A 68 1.80 -23.36 -0.52
N LEU A 69 2.73 -22.41 -0.34
CA LEU A 69 4.11 -22.52 -0.84
C LEU A 69 5.11 -22.82 0.28
N GLY A 70 4.69 -22.74 1.54
CA GLY A 70 5.57 -22.85 2.71
C GLY A 70 6.65 -21.77 2.75
N LEU A 71 6.37 -20.58 2.17
CA LEU A 71 7.29 -19.45 2.13
C LEU A 71 6.87 -18.39 3.14
N CYS A 72 7.83 -17.79 3.83
CA CYS A 72 7.63 -16.63 4.69
C CYS A 72 8.62 -15.53 4.31
N TRP A 73 8.25 -14.27 4.48
CA TRP A 73 9.09 -13.10 4.21
C TRP A 73 8.75 -11.96 5.15
N CYS A 74 9.61 -10.95 5.19
CA CYS A 74 9.36 -9.75 5.96
C CYS A 74 8.77 -8.64 5.08
N VAL A 75 7.81 -7.90 5.62
CA VAL A 75 7.17 -6.76 4.94
C VAL A 75 7.14 -5.52 5.82
N ASP A 76 7.00 -4.37 5.18
CA ASP A 76 6.67 -3.12 5.85
C ASP A 76 5.16 -3.05 6.23
N PRO A 77 4.71 -2.02 6.98
CA PRO A 77 3.30 -1.86 7.35
C PRO A 77 2.32 -1.73 6.16
N HIS A 78 2.81 -1.40 4.97
CA HIS A 78 2.05 -1.21 3.73
C HIS A 78 2.01 -2.48 2.85
N GLY A 79 2.82 -3.49 3.19
CA GLY A 79 2.85 -4.80 2.53
C GLY A 79 4.02 -4.98 1.54
N VAL A 80 4.98 -4.05 1.49
CA VAL A 80 6.16 -4.16 0.63
C VAL A 80 7.14 -5.14 1.24
N GLU A 81 7.56 -6.15 0.47
CA GLU A 81 8.56 -7.14 0.89
C GLU A 81 9.96 -6.52 1.00
N PHE A 82 10.67 -6.87 2.07
CA PHE A 82 12.09 -6.62 2.18
C PHE A 82 12.87 -7.69 1.40
N ALA A 83 13.64 -7.25 0.40
CA ALA A 83 14.42 -8.13 -0.45
C ALA A 83 15.36 -9.05 0.38
N GLY A 84 15.47 -10.31 -0.04
CA GLY A 84 16.34 -11.29 0.61
C GLY A 84 15.82 -11.86 1.94
N THR A 85 14.60 -11.48 2.37
CA THR A 85 14.00 -12.01 3.62
C THR A 85 13.13 -13.24 3.42
N ARG A 86 12.95 -13.69 2.16
CA ARG A 86 12.11 -14.84 1.82
C ARG A 86 12.78 -16.16 2.21
N THR A 87 12.16 -16.89 3.13
CA THR A 87 12.63 -18.18 3.66
C THR A 87 11.58 -19.27 3.44
N ARG A 88 12.02 -20.52 3.25
CA ARG A 88 11.14 -21.69 3.13
C ARG A 88 11.13 -22.48 4.44
N GLY A 89 9.95 -22.78 4.98
CA GLY A 89 9.77 -23.62 6.18
C GLY A 89 10.08 -22.97 7.53
N SER A 90 10.90 -21.92 7.56
CA SER A 90 11.26 -21.18 8.79
C SER A 90 10.67 -19.77 8.78
N LYS A 91 10.25 -19.27 9.95
CA LYS A 91 9.78 -17.89 10.11
C LYS A 91 10.98 -16.94 10.27
N PRO A 92 11.13 -15.90 9.42
CA PRO A 92 12.23 -14.95 9.55
C PRO A 92 12.04 -14.01 10.76
N ASP A 93 13.14 -13.58 11.37
CA ASP A 93 13.15 -12.55 12.42
C ASP A 93 13.04 -11.15 11.78
N CYS A 94 11.82 -10.65 11.65
CA CYS A 94 11.57 -9.38 10.97
C CYS A 94 11.80 -8.15 11.88
N ASP A 95 11.87 -8.32 13.19
CA ASP A 95 12.03 -7.20 14.13
C ASP A 95 13.44 -6.60 13.99
N THR A 96 14.45 -7.47 13.95
CA THR A 96 15.84 -7.05 13.73
C THR A 96 16.07 -6.48 12.32
N ILE A 97 15.33 -6.96 11.32
CA ILE A 97 15.46 -6.49 9.93
C ILE A 97 14.87 -5.08 9.77
N VAL A 98 13.66 -4.85 10.29
CA VAL A 98 13.02 -3.52 10.25
C VAL A 98 13.89 -2.48 10.97
N ASN A 99 14.43 -2.83 12.14
CA ASN A 99 15.30 -1.93 12.89
C ASN A 99 16.61 -1.61 12.14
N LYS A 100 17.21 -2.59 11.45
CA LYS A 100 18.42 -2.38 10.64
C LYS A 100 18.17 -1.48 9.43
N ILE A 101 16.98 -1.55 8.83
CA ILE A 101 16.58 -0.72 7.69
C ILE A 101 16.30 0.71 8.15
N SER A 102 15.59 0.88 9.27
CA SER A 102 15.32 2.21 9.85
C SER A 102 16.59 2.94 10.29
N ASN A 103 17.66 2.20 10.60
CA ASN A 103 18.96 2.77 10.97
C ASN A 103 19.91 2.96 9.76
N GLY A 104 19.40 2.84 8.53
CA GLY A 104 20.16 3.03 7.29
C GLY A 104 21.22 1.96 7.00
N GLY A 105 21.20 0.84 7.74
CA GLY A 105 22.26 -0.17 7.69
C GLY A 105 22.03 -1.31 6.70
N LEU A 106 20.83 -1.46 6.14
CA LEU A 106 20.55 -2.49 5.15
C LEU A 106 20.55 -1.88 3.74
N LYS A 107 21.58 -2.20 2.98
CA LYS A 107 21.57 -2.05 1.52
C LYS A 107 20.56 -3.05 0.94
N THR A 108 19.28 -2.74 1.00
CA THR A 108 18.30 -3.37 0.12
C THR A 108 18.64 -2.89 -1.28
N ASN A 109 19.00 -3.77 -2.21
CA ASN A 109 19.41 -3.48 -3.58
C ASN A 109 19.29 -1.99 -3.95
N SER A 110 20.25 -1.17 -3.49
CA SER A 110 20.71 -0.10 -4.35
C SER A 110 21.17 -0.89 -5.54
N VAL A 111 20.34 -0.88 -6.59
CA VAL A 111 20.93 -0.92 -7.91
C VAL A 111 21.92 0.23 -7.85
N ASP A 112 23.18 -0.11 -7.61
CA ASP A 112 24.27 0.75 -8.01
C ASP A 112 24.04 0.86 -9.51
N LEU A 113 23.28 1.89 -9.90
CA LEU A 113 23.16 2.29 -11.28
C LEU A 113 24.54 2.84 -11.57
N ASP A 114 25.41 1.95 -12.04
CA ASP A 114 26.64 2.33 -12.71
C ASP A 114 26.24 3.38 -13.76
N ASP A 115 26.78 4.58 -13.55
CA ASP A 115 26.62 5.76 -14.39
C ASP A 115 27.37 5.52 -15.70
N ASP A 116 26.76 4.74 -16.60
CA ASP A 116 27.16 4.70 -18.01
C ASP A 116 26.31 5.75 -18.74
N GLU A 117 26.85 6.97 -18.85
CA GLU A 117 26.42 7.96 -19.84
C GLU A 117 26.49 7.34 -21.25
N ASP A 118 25.35 6.98 -21.82
CA ASP A 118 25.19 6.92 -23.28
C ASP A 118 24.04 7.83 -23.69
N GLY A 119 24.39 8.90 -24.38
CA GLY A 119 23.47 9.90 -24.88
C GLY A 119 22.63 9.37 -26.03
N GLY A 120 21.31 9.43 -25.87
CA GLY A 120 20.34 9.32 -26.95
C GLY A 120 19.22 10.33 -26.72
N THR A 121 19.04 11.26 -27.66
CA THR A 121 18.02 12.28 -27.63
C THR A 121 16.83 11.85 -28.49
N ASP A 122 15.63 11.79 -27.92
CA ASP A 122 14.39 11.80 -28.69
C ASP A 122 13.18 12.26 -27.84
N SER A 123 12.91 13.55 -28.01
CA SER A 123 11.65 14.29 -27.92
C SER A 123 10.33 13.50 -27.79
N ALA A 124 9.51 14.02 -26.86
CA ALA A 124 8.05 14.15 -26.92
C ALA A 124 7.19 12.90 -26.61
N GLN A 125 6.60 12.88 -25.41
CA GLN A 125 5.18 13.16 -25.15
C GLN A 125 4.82 12.62 -23.75
N ASP A 126 4.86 13.49 -22.75
CA ASP A 126 4.23 13.28 -21.45
C ASP A 126 2.70 13.40 -21.65
N LEU A 127 2.08 12.34 -22.15
CA LEU A 127 0.64 12.16 -22.09
C LEU A 127 0.34 11.14 -21.00
N GLU A 128 0.19 11.69 -19.80
CA GLU A 128 -0.43 11.05 -18.65
C GLU A 128 -1.78 10.44 -19.06
N GLY A 129 -1.83 9.12 -19.21
CA GLY A 129 -3.04 8.40 -19.58
C GLY A 129 -4.02 8.32 -18.40
N SER A 130 -4.88 9.33 -18.27
CA SER A 130 -6.11 9.22 -17.47
C SER A 130 -7.17 8.44 -18.26
N ALA A 131 -7.81 7.50 -17.57
CA ALA A 131 -8.68 6.46 -18.15
C ALA A 131 -10.08 6.93 -18.59
N ASP A 132 -10.26 8.20 -18.97
CA ASP A 132 -11.57 8.75 -19.32
C ASP A 132 -11.51 9.47 -20.67
N GLN A 133 -11.54 8.70 -21.78
CA GLN A 133 -11.94 9.24 -23.08
C GLN A 133 -13.35 8.72 -23.41
N PRO A 134 -14.37 9.61 -23.47
CA PRO A 134 -15.70 9.22 -23.92
C PRO A 134 -15.66 8.91 -25.42
N LEU A 135 -16.21 7.76 -25.80
CA LEU A 135 -16.46 7.41 -27.19
C LEU A 135 -17.72 8.15 -27.66
N ASP A 136 -17.53 9.21 -28.43
CA ASP A 136 -18.61 9.83 -29.20
C ASP A 136 -18.88 8.96 -30.45
N PHE A 137 -20.13 8.50 -30.59
CA PHE A 137 -20.68 7.92 -31.82
C PHE A 137 -22.00 8.62 -32.15
#